data_AF-A0A0F9DHN8-F1
#
_entry.id   AF-A0A0F9DHN8-F1
#
_cell.length_a   1.000
_cell.length_b   1.000
_cell.length_c   1.000
_cell.angle_alpha   90.00
_cell.angle_beta   90.00
_cell.angle_gamma   90.00
#
_symmetry.space_group_name_H-M   'P 1'
#
loop_
_entity.id
_entity.type
_entity.pdbx_description
1 polymer ?
#
loop_
_entity_poly.entity_id
_entity_poly.type
_entity_poly.pdbx_seq_one_letter_code
_entity_poly.pdbx_strand_id
1 'polypeptide(L)'
;ILISTYLPKFKSSGDAGLRVFIPVGFVAGVIGIFFGAIGPFIAPFFLRNDILKEELVATKATVQLISHILKIPLFGFIGINVFHYWPLILILSIFLITGTIIGKKLLNKLSKKHFTIIFKTILTLIAIRMLVKYFI
;
A
#
# COMPACT_ATOMS: atom_id res chain seq x y z
N ILE A 1 4.28 -0.60 -11.24
CA ILE A 1 3.90 0.69 -10.60
C ILE A 1 3.52 1.72 -11.65
N LEU A 2 4.42 2.12 -12.58
CA LEU A 2 4.08 3.11 -13.63
C LEU A 2 2.84 2.71 -14.43
N ILE A 3 2.80 1.47 -14.92
CA ILE A 3 1.67 0.91 -15.67
C ILE A 3 0.38 1.01 -14.84
N SER A 4 0.37 0.52 -13.58
CA SER A 4 -0.83 0.59 -12.74
C SER A 4 -1.24 2.01 -12.35
N THR A 5 -0.31 2.97 -12.27
CA THR A 5 -0.60 4.38 -11.93
C THR A 5 -1.28 5.15 -13.08
N TYR A 6 -0.92 4.86 -14.33
CA TYR A 6 -1.34 5.63 -15.51
C TYR A 6 -2.27 4.90 -16.48
N LEU A 7 -2.42 3.57 -16.37
CA LEU A 7 -3.43 2.84 -17.13
C LEU A 7 -4.85 3.40 -16.87
N PRO A 8 -5.74 3.38 -17.88
CA PRO A 8 -7.13 3.78 -17.71
C PRO A 8 -7.74 2.94 -16.60
N LYS A 9 -8.23 3.63 -15.57
CA LYS A 9 -8.89 2.98 -14.44
C LYS A 9 -10.15 2.30 -14.97
N PHE A 10 -10.34 1.04 -14.60
CA PHE A 10 -11.58 0.33 -14.89
C PHE A 10 -12.75 1.18 -14.42
N LYS A 11 -13.57 1.63 -15.37
CA LYS A 11 -14.76 2.44 -15.11
C LYS A 11 -15.81 1.51 -14.55
N SER A 12 -15.72 1.25 -13.26
CA SER A 12 -16.60 0.31 -12.59
C SER A 12 -17.08 0.92 -11.29
N SER A 13 -18.26 1.49 -11.40
CA SER A 13 -19.10 1.87 -10.26
C SER A 13 -19.94 0.65 -9.88
N GLY A 14 -20.05 0.34 -8.59
CA GLY A 14 -20.78 -0.82 -8.09
C GLY A 14 -19.94 -2.11 -7.97
N ASP A 15 -20.61 -3.25 -7.76
CA ASP A 15 -19.99 -4.55 -7.42
C ASP A 15 -18.98 -5.07 -8.45
N ALA A 16 -19.17 -4.74 -9.72
CA ALA A 16 -18.22 -5.09 -10.78
C ALA A 16 -16.82 -4.47 -10.54
N GLY A 17 -16.74 -3.35 -9.82
CA GLY A 17 -15.49 -2.66 -9.53
C GLY A 17 -14.74 -3.26 -8.35
N LEU A 18 -15.49 -3.90 -7.44
CA LEU A 18 -14.93 -4.65 -6.32
C LEU A 18 -14.32 -5.98 -6.77
N ARG A 19 -14.87 -6.63 -7.81
CA ARG A 19 -14.34 -7.89 -8.35
C ARG A 19 -12.91 -7.80 -8.87
N VAL A 20 -12.47 -6.61 -9.32
CA VAL A 20 -11.07 -6.37 -9.72
C VAL A 20 -10.08 -6.60 -8.57
N PHE A 21 -10.53 -6.46 -7.32
CA PHE A 21 -9.67 -6.69 -6.15
C PHE A 21 -9.41 -8.17 -5.85
N ILE A 22 -10.17 -9.11 -6.42
CA ILE A 22 -9.91 -10.56 -6.27
C ILE A 22 -8.56 -10.93 -6.89
N PRO A 23 -8.32 -10.73 -8.21
CA PRO A 23 -7.04 -11.05 -8.81
C PRO A 23 -5.92 -10.13 -8.30
N VAL A 24 -6.20 -8.86 -8.02
CA VAL A 24 -5.20 -7.94 -7.45
C VAL A 24 -4.75 -8.41 -6.07
N GLY A 25 -5.69 -8.84 -5.21
CA GLY A 25 -5.42 -9.38 -3.89
C GLY A 25 -4.65 -10.69 -3.94
N PHE A 26 -4.99 -11.60 -4.85
CA PHE A 26 -4.26 -12.85 -5.05
C PHE A 26 -2.81 -12.59 -5.47
N VAL A 27 -2.60 -11.77 -6.51
CA VAL A 27 -1.27 -11.38 -6.99
C VAL A 27 -0.49 -10.66 -5.88
N ALA A 28 -1.15 -9.78 -5.13
CA ALA A 28 -0.55 -9.11 -3.99
C ALA A 28 -0.13 -10.08 -2.89
N GLY A 29 -0.96 -11.07 -2.54
CA GLY A 29 -0.63 -12.07 -1.53
C GLY A 29 0.60 -12.88 -1.92
N VAL A 30 0.61 -13.43 -3.15
CA VAL A 30 1.70 -14.27 -3.64
C VAL A 30 3.00 -13.46 -3.78
N ILE A 31 2.97 -12.36 -4.55
CA ILE A 31 4.17 -11.54 -4.81
C ILE A 31 4.64 -10.86 -3.51
N GLY A 32 3.72 -10.49 -2.62
CA GLY A 32 4.04 -9.79 -1.37
C GLY A 32 4.87 -10.60 -0.38
N ILE A 33 4.92 -11.93 -0.52
CA ILE A 33 5.81 -12.80 0.26
C ILE A 33 7.25 -12.67 -0.24
N PHE A 34 7.46 -12.70 -1.56
CA PHE A 34 8.79 -12.64 -2.18
C PHE A 34 9.36 -11.22 -2.21
N PHE A 35 8.51 -10.24 -2.51
CA PHE A 35 8.90 -8.84 -2.63
C PHE A 35 8.42 -8.10 -1.39
N GLY A 36 9.37 -7.72 -0.53
CA GLY A 36 9.09 -7.13 0.79
C GLY A 36 8.18 -5.89 0.80
N ALA A 37 8.01 -5.20 -0.35
CA ALA A 37 7.17 -4.02 -0.47
C ALA A 37 6.40 -3.95 -1.81
N ILE A 38 5.23 -4.60 -1.89
CA ILE A 38 4.31 -4.50 -3.04
C ILE A 38 3.26 -3.38 -2.90
N GLY A 39 3.19 -2.73 -1.75
CA GLY A 39 2.19 -1.70 -1.43
C GLY A 39 2.04 -0.59 -2.49
N PRO A 40 3.14 -0.05 -3.06
CA PRO A 40 3.10 0.93 -4.15
C PRO A 40 2.56 0.37 -5.47
N PHE A 41 2.75 -0.93 -5.74
CA PHE A 41 2.23 -1.58 -6.94
C PHE A 41 0.70 -1.66 -6.94
N ILE A 42 0.12 -2.03 -5.79
CA ILE A 42 -1.34 -2.15 -5.62
C ILE A 42 -2.03 -0.81 -5.34
N ALA A 43 -1.27 0.22 -4.91
CA ALA A 43 -1.82 1.51 -4.49
C ALA A 43 -2.71 2.22 -5.54
N PRO A 44 -2.38 2.25 -6.85
CA PRO A 44 -3.23 2.84 -7.87
C PRO A 44 -4.64 2.25 -7.96
N PHE A 45 -4.81 0.96 -7.66
CA PHE A 45 -6.10 0.27 -7.75
C PHE A 45 -7.10 0.79 -6.71
N PHE A 46 -6.62 1.29 -5.57
CA PHE A 46 -7.46 1.93 -4.55
C PHE A 46 -7.84 3.37 -4.91
N LEU A 47 -7.17 4.00 -5.88
CA LEU A 47 -7.44 5.38 -6.27
C LEU A 47 -8.68 5.44 -7.16
N ARG A 48 -9.88 5.50 -6.56
CA ARG A 48 -11.16 5.57 -7.27
C ARG A 48 -11.80 6.96 -7.14
N ASN A 49 -12.62 7.34 -8.12
CA ASN A 49 -13.25 8.68 -8.14
C ASN A 49 -14.50 8.76 -7.26
N ASP A 50 -15.11 7.62 -6.95
CA ASP A 50 -16.36 7.50 -6.18
C ASP A 50 -16.15 7.43 -4.66
N ILE A 51 -14.91 7.37 -4.18
CA ILE A 51 -14.58 7.32 -2.74
C ILE A 51 -13.87 8.59 -2.26
N LEU A 52 -13.93 8.84 -0.97
CA LEU A 52 -13.16 9.87 -0.29
C LEU A 52 -11.69 9.45 -0.16
N LYS A 53 -10.80 10.45 -0.04
CA LYS A 53 -9.36 10.20 0.12
C LYS A 53 -9.04 9.52 1.47
N GLU A 54 -9.84 9.81 2.48
CA GLU A 54 -9.79 9.20 3.82
C GLU A 54 -10.19 7.72 3.76
N GLU A 55 -11.26 7.39 3.04
CA GLU A 55 -11.71 6.00 2.83
C GLU A 55 -10.63 5.19 2.11
N LEU A 56 -10.04 5.74 1.05
CA LEU A 56 -8.92 5.11 0.34
C LEU A 56 -7.76 4.77 1.29
N VAL A 57 -7.33 5.75 2.10
CA VAL A 57 -6.22 5.57 3.04
C VAL A 57 -6.58 4.54 4.12
N ALA A 58 -7.80 4.59 4.64
CA ALA A 58 -8.29 3.62 5.62
C ALA A 58 -8.33 2.20 5.03
N THR A 59 -8.91 2.00 3.85
CA THR A 59 -8.95 0.69 3.19
C THR A 59 -7.55 0.15 2.93
N LYS A 60 -6.63 0.98 2.42
CA LYS A 60 -5.23 0.55 2.22
C LYS A 60 -4.56 0.16 3.53
N ALA A 61 -4.77 0.92 4.60
CA ALA A 61 -4.21 0.61 5.91
C ALA A 61 -4.73 -0.73 6.45
N THR A 62 -6.04 -0.98 6.34
CA THR A 62 -6.65 -2.26 6.75
C THR A 62 -6.09 -3.44 5.95
N VAL A 63 -6.03 -3.32 4.62
CA VAL A 63 -5.45 -4.36 3.75
C VAL A 63 -3.98 -4.65 4.13
N GLN A 64 -3.20 -3.60 4.40
CA GLN A 64 -1.80 -3.72 4.78
C GLN A 64 -1.63 -4.38 6.15
N LEU A 65 -2.47 -4.02 7.12
CA LEU A 65 -2.48 -4.60 8.46
C LEU A 65 -2.76 -6.11 8.39
N ILE A 66 -3.82 -6.51 7.69
CA ILE A 66 -4.18 -7.92 7.48
C ILE A 66 -3.01 -8.65 6.81
N SER A 67 -2.45 -8.08 5.75
CA SER A 67 -1.32 -8.68 5.01
C SER A 67 -0.08 -8.90 5.89
N HIS A 68 0.22 -7.97 6.81
CA HIS A 68 1.35 -8.13 7.73
C HIS A 68 1.07 -9.13 8.85
N ILE A 69 -0.15 -9.16 9.38
CA ILE A 69 -0.55 -10.16 10.39
C ILE A 69 -0.41 -11.57 9.80
N LEU A 70 -0.87 -11.79 8.57
CA LEU A 70 -0.75 -13.08 7.88
C LEU A 70 0.70 -13.51 7.63
N LYS A 71 1.65 -12.57 7.53
CA LYS A 71 3.07 -12.89 7.38
C LYS A 71 3.71 -13.45 8.65
N ILE A 72 3.20 -13.12 9.83
CA ILE A 72 3.77 -13.59 11.11
C ILE A 72 3.79 -15.13 11.20
N PRO A 73 2.65 -15.85 11.06
CA PRO A 73 2.67 -17.31 11.08
C PRO A 73 3.42 -17.88 9.88
N LEU A 74 3.35 -17.25 8.70
CA LEU A 74 4.06 -17.71 7.51
C LEU A 74 5.58 -17.72 7.70
N PHE A 75 6.12 -16.67 8.32
CA PHE A 75 7.52 -16.59 8.71
C PHE A 75 7.88 -17.59 9.80
N GLY A 76 6.98 -17.83 10.75
CA GLY A 76 7.12 -18.92 11.72
C GLY A 76 7.25 -20.29 11.06
N PHE A 77 6.42 -20.60 10.05
CA PHE A 77 6.46 -21.87 9.32
C PHE A 77 7.78 -22.11 8.56
N ILE A 78 8.44 -21.05 8.09
CA ILE A 78 9.76 -21.15 7.44
C ILE A 78 10.93 -21.02 8.43
N GLY A 79 10.65 -21.10 9.75
CA GLY A 79 11.67 -21.13 10.80
C GLY A 79 12.19 -19.76 11.25
N ILE A 80 11.57 -18.65 10.83
CA ILE A 80 11.97 -17.30 11.23
C ILE A 80 11.24 -16.91 12.53
N ASN A 81 12.00 -16.69 13.60
CA ASN A 81 11.47 -16.13 14.84
C ASN A 81 11.33 -14.60 14.74
N VAL A 82 10.16 -14.13 14.28
CA VAL A 82 9.85 -12.69 14.17
C VAL A 82 9.94 -11.97 15.52
N PHE A 83 9.61 -12.64 16.62
CA PHE A 83 9.62 -12.05 17.97
C PHE A 83 11.03 -11.75 18.47
N HIS A 84 12.07 -12.35 17.90
CA HIS A 84 13.46 -11.99 18.18
C HIS A 84 13.73 -10.49 17.91
N TYR A 85 13.02 -9.88 16.96
CA TYR A 85 13.18 -8.48 16.58
C TYR A 85 12.26 -7.52 17.35
N TRP A 86 11.67 -7.94 18.48
CA TRP A 86 10.69 -7.13 19.22
C TRP A 86 11.16 -5.70 19.59
N PRO A 87 12.43 -5.42 19.96
CA PRO A 87 12.84 -4.05 20.28
C PRO A 87 12.78 -3.16 19.04
N LEU A 88 13.23 -3.69 17.89
CA LEU A 88 13.18 -2.99 16.62
C LEU A 88 11.74 -2.77 16.16
N ILE A 89 10.88 -3.77 16.31
CA ILE A 89 9.45 -3.66 15.98
C ILE A 89 8.80 -2.56 16.82
N LEU A 90 9.10 -2.48 18.11
CA LEU A 90 8.55 -1.46 19.01
C LEU A 90 8.98 -0.05 18.58
N ILE A 91 10.28 0.16 18.34
CA ILE A 91 10.81 1.45 17.87
C ILE A 91 10.15 1.86 16.55
N LEU A 92 10.14 0.95 15.56
CA LEU A 92 9.53 1.22 14.26
C LEU A 92 8.02 1.47 14.35
N SER A 93 7.33 0.81 15.29
CA SER A 93 5.91 1.04 15.54
C SER A 93 5.64 2.44 16.09
N ILE A 94 6.50 2.96 16.98
CA ILE A 94 6.37 4.34 17.48
C ILE A 94 6.53 5.34 16.33
N PHE A 95 7.55 5.17 15.49
CA PHE A 95 7.75 6.03 14.31
C PHE A 95 6.58 5.91 13.32
N LEU A 96 6.08 4.70 13.08
CA LEU A 96 4.94 4.44 12.21
C LEU A 96 3.67 5.15 12.74
N ILE A 97 3.35 5.00 14.02
CA ILE A 97 2.17 5.59 14.65
C ILE A 97 2.27 7.12 14.60
N THR A 98 3.41 7.68 15.01
CA THR A 98 3.67 9.13 14.97
C THR A 98 3.52 9.67 13.55
N GLY A 99 4.16 9.02 12.57
CA GLY A 99 4.05 9.37 11.16
C GLY A 99 2.61 9.28 10.64
N THR A 100 1.85 8.28 11.08
CA THR A 100 0.44 8.12 10.69
C THR A 100 -0.45 9.22 11.27
N ILE A 101 -0.23 9.65 12.53
CA ILE A 101 -0.97 10.75 13.14
C ILE A 101 -0.70 12.06 12.39
N ILE A 102 0.57 12.36 12.10
CA ILE A 102 0.97 13.55 11.33
C ILE A 102 0.37 13.48 9.92
N GLY A 103 0.51 12.33 9.25
CA GLY A 103 -0.02 12.08 7.92
C GLY A 103 -1.54 12.24 7.85
N LYS A 104 -2.28 11.75 8.85
CA LYS A 104 -3.74 11.93 8.95
C LYS A 104 -4.13 13.42 9.07
N LYS A 105 -3.42 14.19 9.90
CA LYS A 105 -3.65 15.64 10.02
C LYS A 105 -3.40 16.36 8.71
N LEU A 106 -2.36 15.98 7.97
CA LEU A 106 -2.06 16.54 6.65
C LEU A 106 -3.12 16.13 5.62
N LEU A 107 -3.54 14.86 5.61
CA LEU A 107 -4.57 14.33 4.72
C LEU A 107 -5.85 15.14 4.81
N ASN A 108 -6.31 15.43 6.04
CA ASN A 108 -7.55 16.18 6.27
C ASN A 108 -7.50 17.61 5.67
N LYS A 109 -6.32 18.20 5.53
CA LYS A 109 -6.12 19.54 4.96
C LYS A 109 -6.04 19.55 3.43
N LEU A 110 -5.85 18.39 2.78
CA LEU A 110 -5.70 18.31 1.34
C LEU A 110 -7.05 18.28 0.63
N SER A 111 -7.16 18.98 -0.50
CA SER A 111 -8.27 18.73 -1.42
C SER A 111 -8.07 17.39 -2.16
N LYS A 112 -9.16 16.79 -2.64
CA LYS A 112 -9.11 15.51 -3.40
C LYS A 112 -8.19 15.59 -4.62
N LYS A 113 -8.14 16.75 -5.29
CA LYS A 113 -7.25 17.02 -6.43
C LYS A 113 -5.78 16.99 -6.00
N HIS A 114 -5.42 17.74 -4.96
CA HIS A 114 -4.03 17.78 -4.45
C HIS A 114 -3.57 16.42 -3.93
N PHE A 115 -4.42 15.72 -3.17
CA PHE A 115 -4.14 14.35 -2.73
C PHE A 115 -3.83 13.44 -3.92
N THR A 116 -4.66 13.48 -4.97
CA THR A 116 -4.47 12.64 -6.17
C THR A 116 -3.15 12.94 -6.88
N ILE A 117 -2.78 14.21 -7.01
CA ILE A 117 -1.52 14.63 -7.62
C ILE A 117 -0.34 14.11 -6.78
N ILE A 118 -0.33 14.41 -5.47
CA ILE A 118 0.74 14.00 -4.55
C ILE A 118 0.89 12.48 -4.55
N PHE A 119 -0.23 11.74 -4.45
CA PHE A 119 -0.26 10.28 -4.46
C PHE A 119 0.38 9.72 -5.73
N LYS A 120 -0.02 10.20 -6.91
CA LYS A 120 0.55 9.77 -8.18
C LYS A 120 2.04 10.12 -8.30
N THR A 121 2.42 11.34 -7.91
CA THR A 121 3.83 11.78 -7.92
C THR A 121 4.70 10.88 -7.07
N ILE A 122 4.28 10.57 -5.84
CA ILE A 122 5.02 9.66 -4.94
C ILE A 122 5.17 8.27 -5.58
N LEU A 123 4.11 7.72 -6.18
CA LEU A 123 4.19 6.43 -6.86
C LEU A 123 5.15 6.43 -8.05
N THR A 124 5.15 7.51 -8.83
CA THR A 124 6.09 7.69 -9.94
C THR A 124 7.53 7.78 -9.44
N LEU A 125 7.80 8.55 -8.38
CA LEU A 125 9.12 8.64 -7.76
C LEU A 125 9.60 7.29 -7.22
N ILE A 126 8.72 6.53 -6.56
CA ILE A 126 9.04 5.17 -6.09
C ILE A 126 9.38 4.26 -7.27
N ALA A 127 8.62 4.33 -8.36
CA ALA A 127 8.88 3.52 -9.54
C ALA A 127 10.21 3.87 -10.20
N ILE A 128 10.53 5.17 -10.33
CA ILE A 128 11.82 5.64 -10.85
C ILE A 128 12.96 5.16 -9.95
N ARG A 129 12.82 5.32 -8.62
CA ARG A 129 13.82 4.83 -7.66
C ARG A 129 14.07 3.33 -7.80
N MET A 130 13.02 2.53 -7.99
CA MET A 130 13.16 1.08 -8.20
C MET A 130 13.88 0.76 -9.50
N LEU A 131 13.63 1.49 -10.59
CA LEU A 131 14.36 1.33 -11.85
C LEU A 131 15.82 1.70 -11.69
N VAL A 132 16.12 2.87 -11.10
CA VAL A 132 17.51 3.31 -10.91
C VAL A 132 18.29 2.33 -10.04
N LYS A 133 17.71 1.85 -8.93
CA LYS A 133 18.33 0.83 -8.06
C LYS A 133 18.58 -0.51 -8.77
N TYR A 134 17.91 -0.78 -9.89
CA TYR A 134 18.18 -1.99 -10.67
C TYR A 134 19.44 -1.85 -11.55
N PHE A 135 19.76 -0.63 -12.00
CA PHE A 135 20.89 -0.37 -12.90
C PHE A 135 22.18 0.06 -12.18
N ILE A 136 22.09 0.50 -10.93
CA ILE A 136 23.21 0.91 -10.06
C ILE A 136 23.30 -0.06 -8.90
#